data_AF-A0AAW2HCJ1-F1
#
_entry.id   AF-A0AAW2HCJ1-F1
#
_cell.length_a   1.000
_cell.length_b   1.000
_cell.length_c   1.000
_cell.angle_alpha   90.00
_cell.angle_beta   90.00
_cell.angle_gamma   90.00
#
_symmetry.space_group_name_H-M   'P 1'
#
loop_
_entity.id
_entity.type
_entity.pdbx_description
1 polymer ?
#
loop_
_entity_poly.entity_id
_entity_poly.type
_entity_poly.pdbx_seq_one_letter_code
_entity_poly.pdbx_strand_id
1 'polypeptide(L)'
;MAYARQPGAPKIPETPLEALEPREGEVFGLIDLYGMPVIAGGIGVGVPFYFNYKNKLPFYAGIWRPIVLGLSLGYIGLLVRDLKRETDADKDDVLRQYIRLHPERYPPFEKVLIKDILEPWEPRR
;
A
#
# COMPACT_ATOMS: atom_id res chain seq x y z
N MET A 1 -31.80 16.67 -8.27
CA MET A 1 -32.30 15.45 -7.59
C MET A 1 -31.11 14.69 -7.04
N ALA A 2 -30.89 14.73 -5.72
CA ALA A 2 -29.80 14.02 -5.05
C ALA A 2 -30.15 12.54 -4.95
N TYR A 3 -29.29 11.67 -5.50
CA TYR A 3 -29.43 10.22 -5.38
C TYR A 3 -29.24 9.85 -3.90
N ALA A 4 -30.23 9.23 -3.26
CA ALA A 4 -30.10 8.77 -1.88
C ALA A 4 -28.97 7.72 -1.81
N ARG A 5 -27.95 7.95 -0.97
CA ARG A 5 -26.83 7.02 -0.77
C ARG A 5 -27.34 5.67 -0.28
N GLN A 6 -26.87 4.58 -0.88
CA GLN A 6 -27.07 3.24 -0.35
C GLN A 6 -26.47 3.15 1.07
N PRO A 7 -27.18 2.56 2.05
CA PRO A 7 -26.64 2.38 3.39
C PRO A 7 -25.45 1.42 3.32
N GLY A 8 -24.26 1.89 3.72
CA GLY A 8 -23.00 1.12 3.68
C GLY A 8 -22.04 1.48 2.54
N ALA A 9 -22.42 2.37 1.62
CA ALA A 9 -21.48 2.90 0.64
C ALA A 9 -20.41 3.78 1.32
N PRO A 10 -19.13 3.69 0.90
CA PRO A 10 -18.08 4.46 1.54
C PRO A 10 -18.29 5.97 1.40
N LYS A 11 -18.05 6.72 2.48
CA LYS A 11 -18.18 8.18 2.48
C LYS A 11 -17.12 8.77 1.53
N ILE A 12 -17.58 9.47 0.50
CA ILE A 12 -16.68 10.19 -0.43
C ILE A 12 -16.28 11.51 0.26
N PRO A 13 -14.98 11.77 0.47
CA PRO A 13 -14.53 12.96 1.18
C PRO A 13 -14.97 14.23 0.45
N GLU A 14 -15.38 15.26 1.20
CA GLU A 14 -15.77 16.57 0.69
C GLU A 14 -14.61 17.57 0.75
N THR A 15 -13.74 17.39 1.74
CA THR A 15 -12.58 18.25 1.96
C THR A 15 -11.28 17.45 1.80
N PRO A 16 -10.17 18.12 1.44
CA PRO A 16 -8.85 17.48 1.40
C PRO A 16 -8.44 16.89 2.76
N LEU A 17 -8.88 17.49 3.87
CA LEU A 17 -8.62 16.99 5.21
C LEU A 17 -9.33 15.66 5.47
N GLU A 18 -10.62 15.57 5.14
CA GLU A 18 -11.40 14.34 5.29
C GLU A 18 -10.86 13.19 4.42
N ALA A 19 -10.21 13.52 3.30
CA ALA A 19 -9.56 12.52 2.45
C ALA A 19 -8.31 11.88 3.09
N LEU A 20 -7.70 12.55 4.08
CA LEU A 20 -6.50 12.10 4.80
C LEU A 20 -6.80 11.59 6.21
N GLU A 21 -8.07 11.64 6.64
CA GLU A 21 -8.46 11.07 7.92
C GLU A 21 -8.53 9.55 7.82
N PRO A 22 -8.06 8.82 8.86
CA PRO A 22 -8.15 7.36 8.88
C PRO A 22 -9.60 6.95 8.67
N ARG A 23 -9.86 6.12 7.67
CA ARG A 23 -11.23 5.81 7.29
C ARG A 23 -11.79 4.76 8.26
N GLU A 24 -12.95 5.05 8.84
CA GLU A 24 -13.62 4.12 9.77
C GLU A 24 -13.85 2.77 9.08
N GLY A 25 -13.22 1.70 9.61
CA GLY A 25 -13.29 0.35 9.04
C GLY A 25 -12.20 0.00 8.01
N GLU A 26 -11.18 0.83 7.84
CA GLU A 26 -10.02 0.50 7.02
C GLU A 26 -9.21 -0.63 7.68
N VAL A 27 -9.49 -1.86 7.22
CA VAL A 27 -8.74 -3.05 7.60
C VAL A 27 -7.50 -3.15 6.72
N PHE A 28 -6.34 -3.30 7.34
CA PHE A 28 -5.11 -3.61 6.60
C PHE A 28 -5.33 -4.89 5.78
N GLY A 29 -5.09 -4.79 4.47
CA GLY A 29 -5.18 -5.94 3.59
C GLY A 29 -4.12 -6.99 3.92
N LEU A 30 -4.34 -8.23 3.45
CA LEU A 30 -3.33 -9.29 3.59
C LEU A 30 -1.98 -8.90 2.96
N ILE A 31 -2.00 -8.11 1.89
CA ILE A 31 -0.79 -7.61 1.22
C ILE A 31 -0.07 -6.58 2.10
N ASP A 32 -0.79 -5.68 2.76
CA ASP A 32 -0.15 -4.69 3.64
C ASP A 32 0.45 -5.34 4.89
N LEU A 33 -0.19 -6.41 5.37
CA LEU A 33 0.27 -7.12 6.54
C LEU A 33 1.45 -8.05 6.21
N TYR A 34 1.35 -8.85 5.14
CA TYR A 34 2.31 -9.93 4.86
C TYR A 34 3.17 -9.70 3.62
N GLY A 35 2.89 -8.71 2.77
CA GLY A 35 3.60 -8.52 1.51
C GLY A 35 5.10 -8.33 1.68
N MET A 36 5.51 -7.38 2.54
CA MET A 36 6.93 -7.10 2.78
C MET A 36 7.70 -8.29 3.37
N PRO A 37 7.26 -8.97 4.45
CA PRO A 37 7.99 -10.12 4.98
C PRO A 37 7.98 -11.32 4.02
N VAL A 38 6.91 -11.55 3.25
CA VAL A 38 6.85 -12.64 2.27
C VAL A 38 7.82 -12.39 1.11
N ILE A 39 7.89 -11.16 0.59
CA ILE A 39 8.84 -10.81 -0.47
C ILE A 39 10.27 -10.95 0.04
N ALA A 40 10.57 -10.40 1.23
CA ALA A 40 11.91 -10.47 1.82
C ALA A 40 12.34 -11.93 2.09
N GLY A 41 11.46 -12.74 2.69
CA GLY A 41 11.71 -14.15 2.91
C GLY A 41 11.84 -14.95 1.61
N GLY A 42 11.00 -14.65 0.61
CA GLY A 42 11.07 -15.24 -0.72
C GLY A 42 12.41 -14.99 -1.42
N ILE A 43 12.96 -13.77 -1.30
CA ILE A 43 14.31 -13.45 -1.78
C ILE A 43 15.35 -14.27 -1.02
N GLY A 44 15.24 -14.38 0.31
CA GLY A 44 16.16 -15.17 1.13
C GLY A 44 16.20 -16.66 0.77
N VAL A 45 15.07 -17.22 0.32
CA VAL A 45 14.98 -18.60 -0.18
C VAL A 45 15.49 -18.70 -1.63
N GLY A 46 15.11 -17.75 -2.50
CA GLY A 46 15.42 -17.79 -3.93
C GLY A 46 16.91 -17.61 -4.24
N VAL A 47 17.61 -16.75 -3.47
CA VAL A 47 19.03 -16.45 -3.71
C VAL A 47 19.93 -17.69 -3.60
N PRO A 48 19.86 -18.52 -2.54
CA PRO A 48 20.63 -19.76 -2.45
C PRO A 48 20.33 -20.76 -3.58
N PHE A 49 19.07 -20.90 -3.97
CA PHE A 49 18.69 -21.76 -5.08
C PHE A 49 19.28 -21.28 -6.41
N TYR A 50 19.27 -19.98 -6.64
CA TYR A 50 19.91 -19.37 -7.81
C TYR A 50 21.42 -19.60 -7.83
N PHE A 51 22.09 -19.48 -6.68
CA PHE A 51 23.53 -19.76 -6.57
C PHE A 51 23.85 -21.24 -6.81
N ASN A 52 23.05 -22.17 -6.28
CA ASN A 52 23.22 -23.60 -6.53
C ASN A 52 23.07 -23.92 -8.02
N TYR A 53 22.05 -23.35 -8.67
CA TYR A 53 21.85 -23.49 -10.12
C TYR A 53 23.05 -22.96 -10.93
N LYS A 54 23.54 -21.76 -10.61
CA LYS A 54 24.71 -21.18 -11.28
C LYS A 54 25.99 -21.99 -11.10
N ASN A 55 26.20 -22.54 -9.91
CA ASN A 55 27.39 -23.32 -9.58
C ASN A 55 27.32 -24.77 -10.07
N LYS A 56 26.28 -25.14 -10.84
CA LYS A 56 26.03 -26.52 -11.31
C LYS A 56 25.96 -27.53 -10.16
N LEU A 57 25.52 -27.07 -8.98
CA LEU A 57 25.26 -27.90 -7.81
C LEU A 57 23.81 -28.38 -7.85
N PRO A 58 23.46 -29.51 -7.19
CA PRO A 58 22.08 -29.94 -7.04
C PRO A 58 21.24 -28.83 -6.41
N PHE A 59 20.03 -28.60 -6.93
CA PHE A 59 19.16 -27.51 -6.51
C PHE A 59 18.95 -27.48 -4.99
N TYR A 60 18.73 -28.66 -4.39
CA TYR A 60 18.48 -28.89 -2.96
C TYR A 60 19.76 -29.05 -2.11
N ALA A 61 20.95 -28.83 -2.68
CA ALA A 61 22.19 -28.92 -1.91
C ALA A 61 22.22 -27.86 -0.79
N GLY A 62 22.37 -28.32 0.46
CA GLY A 62 22.47 -27.44 1.63
C GLY A 62 21.15 -26.75 1.98
N ILE A 63 20.07 -27.52 2.15
CA ILE A 63 18.71 -27.02 2.46
C ILE A 63 18.63 -26.07 3.66
N TRP A 64 19.56 -26.18 4.62
CA TRP A 64 19.66 -25.27 5.75
C TRP A 64 19.89 -23.81 5.33
N ARG A 65 20.60 -23.56 4.23
CA ARG A 65 20.91 -22.21 3.74
C ARG A 65 19.66 -21.41 3.34
N PRO A 66 18.80 -21.89 2.42
CA PRO A 66 17.56 -21.17 2.10
C PRO A 66 16.59 -21.07 3.27
N ILE A 67 16.56 -22.05 4.19
CA ILE A 67 15.71 -21.97 5.38
C ILE A 67 16.16 -20.84 6.31
N VAL A 68 17.45 -20.81 6.66
CA VAL A 68 18.01 -19.79 7.57
C VAL A 68 17.93 -18.39 6.95
N LEU A 69 18.27 -18.27 5.66
CA LEU A 69 18.21 -16.99 4.96
C LEU A 69 16.77 -16.52 4.74
N GLY A 70 15.85 -17.42 4.41
CA GLY A 70 14.43 -17.10 4.28
C GLY A 70 13.82 -16.60 5.58
N LEU A 71 14.06 -17.29 6.70
CA LEU A 71 13.54 -16.89 8.01
C LEU A 71 14.15 -15.57 8.51
N SER A 72 15.47 -15.41 8.39
CA SER A 72 16.16 -14.18 8.81
C SER A 72 15.71 -12.96 8.00
N LEU A 73 15.64 -13.07 6.67
CA LEU A 73 15.17 -11.96 5.83
C LEU A 73 13.67 -11.71 5.99
N GLY A 74 12.85 -12.75 6.21
CA GLY A 74 11.45 -12.58 6.54
C GLY A 74 11.24 -11.78 7.83
N TYR A 75 12.04 -12.07 8.88
CA TYR A 75 12.01 -11.31 10.13
C TYR A 75 12.47 -9.86 9.94
N ILE A 76 13.56 -9.64 9.20
CA ILE A 76 14.00 -8.28 8.84
C ILE A 76 12.90 -7.54 8.08
N GLY A 77 12.18 -8.23 7.19
CA GLY A 77 11.03 -7.67 6.46
C GLY A 77 9.90 -7.19 7.37
N LEU A 78 9.68 -7.84 8.53
CA LEU A 78 8.73 -7.36 9.53
C LEU A 78 9.21 -6.04 10.17
N LEU A 79 10.48 -5.98 10.57
CA LEU A 79 11.04 -4.77 11.18
C LEU A 79 11.00 -3.58 10.21
N VAL A 80 11.37 -3.80 8.94
CA VAL A 80 11.33 -2.77 7.91
C VAL A 80 9.90 -2.30 7.64
N ARG A 81 8.93 -3.21 7.64
CA ARG A 81 7.51 -2.87 7.50
C ARG A 81 7.06 -1.95 8.63
N ASP A 82 7.40 -2.29 9.87
CA ASP A 82 6.94 -1.54 11.04
C ASP A 82 7.56 -0.14 11.08
N LEU A 83 8.87 -0.02 10.81
CA LEU A 83 9.55 1.27 10.66
C LEU A 83 8.94 2.13 9.54
N LYS A 84 8.63 1.50 8.40
CA LYS A 84 8.01 2.20 7.28
C LYS A 84 6.63 2.74 7.65
N ARG A 85 5.82 1.93 8.35
CA ARG A 85 4.49 2.34 8.81
C ARG A 85 4.55 3.52 9.78
N GLU A 86 5.48 3.50 10.72
CA GLU A 86 5.70 4.62 11.64
C GLU A 86 6.08 5.89 10.88
N THR A 87 7.03 5.78 9.96
CA THR A 87 7.48 6.92 9.14
C THR A 87 6.37 7.48 8.25
N ASP A 88 5.54 6.62 7.67
CA ASP A 88 4.43 7.03 6.81
C ASP A 88 3.29 7.65 7.64
N ALA A 89 3.04 7.13 8.86
CA ALA A 89 2.10 7.73 9.79
C ALA A 89 2.52 9.15 10.23
N ASP A 90 3.82 9.36 10.50
CA ASP A 90 4.35 10.68 10.86
C ASP A 90 4.18 11.69 9.72
N LYS A 91 4.48 11.27 8.48
CA LYS A 91 4.29 12.13 7.28
C LYS A 91 2.82 12.52 7.11
N ASP A 92 1.91 11.57 7.28
CA ASP A 92 0.48 11.81 7.16
C ASP A 92 -0.02 12.77 8.25
N ASP A 93 0.51 12.68 9.47
CA ASP A 93 0.16 13.61 10.54
C ASP A 93 0.66 15.04 10.27
N VAL A 94 1.90 15.18 9.82
CA VAL A 94 2.45 16.48 9.40
C VAL A 94 1.63 17.09 8.26
N LEU A 95 1.26 16.29 7.26
CA LEU A 95 0.44 16.75 6.14
C LEU A 95 -0.95 17.20 6.60
N ARG A 96 -1.58 16.42 7.48
CA ARG A 96 -2.89 16.74 8.06
C ARG A 96 -2.84 18.04 8.85
N GLN A 97 -1.80 18.22 9.67
CA GLN A 97 -1.58 19.47 10.41
C GLN A 97 -1.36 20.65 9.47
N TYR A 98 -0.58 20.48 8.40
CA TYR A 98 -0.32 21.54 7.44
C TYR A 98 -1.60 22.04 6.74
N ILE A 99 -2.46 21.12 6.31
CA ILE A 99 -3.75 21.47 5.67
C ILE A 99 -4.68 22.18 6.66
N ARG A 100 -4.68 21.78 7.94
CA ARG A 100 -5.46 22.45 8.99
C ARG A 100 -5.01 23.89 9.24
N LEU A 101 -3.71 24.17 9.11
CA LEU A 101 -3.16 25.51 9.29
C LEU A 101 -3.42 26.44 8.09
N HIS A 102 -3.53 25.87 6.89
CA HIS A 102 -3.66 26.61 5.63
C HIS A 102 -4.90 26.21 4.81
N PRO A 103 -6.13 26.33 5.36
CA PRO A 103 -7.33 25.93 4.64
C PRO A 103 -7.56 26.74 3.36
N GLU A 104 -7.05 27.98 3.27
CA GLU A 104 -7.15 28.86 2.10
C GLU A 104 -6.49 28.28 0.85
N ARG A 105 -5.46 27.45 1.02
CA ARG A 105 -4.72 26.84 -0.08
C ARG A 105 -5.40 25.58 -0.62
N TYR A 106 -6.30 24.99 0.17
CA TYR A 106 -6.92 23.70 -0.08
C TYR A 106 -8.45 23.83 -0.10
N PRO A 107 -9.03 24.48 -1.12
CA PRO A 107 -10.47 24.60 -1.23
C PRO A 107 -11.14 23.23 -1.34
N PRO A 108 -12.42 23.09 -0.91
CA PRO A 108 -13.17 21.86 -1.05
C PRO A 108 -13.37 21.48 -2.53
N PHE A 109 -13.52 20.17 -2.78
CA PHE A 109 -13.65 19.66 -4.15
C PHE A 109 -15.03 19.96 -4.73
N GLU A 110 -15.07 20.42 -5.98
CA GLU A 110 -16.32 20.48 -6.75
C GLU A 110 -16.64 19.08 -7.31
N LYS A 111 -17.72 18.47 -6.82
CA LYS A 111 -18.12 17.11 -7.20
C LYS A 111 -19.04 17.15 -8.42
N VAL A 112 -18.48 16.87 -9.59
CA VAL A 112 -19.25 16.73 -10.84
C VAL A 112 -19.55 15.25 -11.07
N LEU A 113 -20.80 14.91 -11.43
CA LEU A 113 -21.14 13.52 -11.75
C LEU A 113 -20.60 13.19 -13.15
N ILE A 114 -20.14 11.95 -13.35
CA ILE A 114 -19.61 11.50 -14.65
C ILE A 114 -20.61 11.75 -15.79
N LYS A 115 -21.92 11.61 -15.53
CA LYS A 115 -22.98 11.90 -16.51
C LYS A 115 -23.02 13.36 -16.98
N ASP A 116 -22.48 14.28 -16.19
CA ASP A 116 -22.45 15.71 -16.46
C ASP A 116 -21.12 16.11 -17.15
N ILE A 117 -20.18 15.18 -17.26
CA ILE A 117 -18.89 15.33 -17.96
C ILE A 117 -19.00 14.69 -19.34
N LEU A 118 -18.79 15.48 -20.40
CA LEU A 118 -18.75 14.98 -21.78
C LEU A 118 -17.30 14.95 -22.28
N GLU A 119 -16.61 13.85 -21.99
CA GLU A 119 -15.28 13.61 -22.55
C GLU A 119 -15.37 13.08 -23.99
N PRO A 120 -14.44 13.48 -24.87
CA PRO A 120 -14.37 12.92 -26.22
C PRO A 120 -14.06 11.43 -26.15
N TRP A 121 -14.89 10.62 -26.82
CA TRP A 121 -14.68 9.18 -26.92
C TRP A 121 -13.60 8.86 -27.97
N GLU A 122 -12.44 8.36 -27.53
CA GLU A 122 -11.36 7.90 -28.41
C GLU A 122 -11.39 6.36 -28.55
N PRO A 123 -11.96 5.80 -29.63
CA PRO A 123 -11.98 4.36 -29.84
C PRO A 123 -10.58 3.85 -30.22
N ARG A 124 -10.05 2.86 -29.51
CA ARG A 124 -8.92 2.04 -30.02
C ARG A 124 -9.44 1.07 -31.08
N ARG A 125 -8.89 1.19 -32.30
CA ARG A 125 -9.16 0.33 -33.46
C ARG A 125 -7.95 -0.55 -33.75
#